data_AF-A0A7W3N2M7-F1
#
_entry.id   AF-A0A7W3N2M7-F1
#
_cell.length_a   1.000
_cell.length_b   1.000
_cell.length_c   1.000
_cell.angle_alpha   90.00
_cell.angle_beta   90.00
_cell.angle_gamma   90.00
#
_symmetry.space_group_name_H-M   'P 1'
#
loop_
_entity.id
_entity.type
_entity.pdbx_description
1 polymer ?
#
loop_
_entity_poly.entity_id
_entity_poly.type
_entity_poly.pdbx_seq_one_letter_code
_entity_poly.pdbx_strand_id
1 'polypeptide(L)'
;MDNDAAKGTARERLAERRAREDRRARRRRTLGIAVGAVAVLAVVGAAATTVLVRGGGEAAAPQGETAPLTRQPDGSVVMARPGVIAPVLEIYEDFQCPACKAMEDATGATIKQLAAEGEVKVVYRPFSLFRALPEPISGNSLRALNASLCAPADKWLAYHDRLFAEQGPETARGFENADLIAWGRQVGITGGDFASCVTGGARKAQIDQANDHAARNGVRSTPWLALDGRKLERDAVYTPGGLREAVERAAR
;
A
#
# COMPACT_ATOMS: atom_id res chain seq x y z
N MET A 1 -7.09 74.20 -40.70
CA MET A 1 -5.71 73.74 -40.44
C MET A 1 -5.77 72.43 -39.68
N ASP A 2 -5.43 71.39 -40.42
CA ASP A 2 -5.44 69.96 -40.11
C ASP A 2 -4.62 69.58 -38.86
N ASN A 3 -5.26 69.17 -37.77
CA ASN A 3 -4.51 68.54 -36.66
C ASN A 3 -5.26 67.43 -35.88
N ASP A 4 -6.56 67.22 -36.08
CA ASP A 4 -7.29 66.16 -35.35
C ASP A 4 -7.50 64.88 -36.15
N ALA A 5 -7.63 64.94 -37.49
CA ALA A 5 -7.69 63.75 -38.35
C ALA A 5 -6.36 62.96 -38.36
N ALA A 6 -5.22 63.64 -38.18
CA ALA A 6 -3.89 63.02 -38.13
C ALA A 6 -3.62 62.26 -36.81
N LYS A 7 -4.25 62.67 -35.69
CA LYS A 7 -4.04 62.05 -34.38
C LYS A 7 -4.79 60.73 -34.20
N GLY A 8 -5.96 60.59 -34.83
CA GLY A 8 -6.73 59.33 -34.83
C GLY A 8 -5.99 58.19 -35.52
N THR A 9 -5.46 58.46 -36.72
CA THR A 9 -4.77 57.45 -37.55
C THR A 9 -3.43 57.00 -36.96
N ALA A 10 -2.70 57.88 -36.26
CA ALA A 10 -1.43 57.52 -35.62
C ALA A 10 -1.62 56.57 -34.42
N ARG A 11 -2.64 56.79 -33.59
CA ARG A 11 -2.95 55.93 -32.42
C ARG A 11 -3.48 54.57 -32.85
N GLU A 12 -4.30 54.53 -33.90
CA GLU A 12 -4.86 53.31 -34.44
C GLU A 12 -3.78 52.41 -35.06
N ARG A 13 -2.82 52.99 -35.81
CA ARG A 13 -1.65 52.27 -36.35
C ARG A 13 -0.73 51.73 -35.26
N LEU A 14 -0.57 52.44 -34.13
CA LEU A 14 0.20 51.96 -32.98
C LEU A 14 -0.51 50.80 -32.26
N ALA A 15 -1.83 50.86 -32.11
CA ALA A 15 -2.63 49.79 -31.53
C ALA A 15 -2.62 48.53 -32.41
N GLU A 16 -2.73 48.68 -33.73
CA GLU A 16 -2.61 47.55 -34.67
C GLU A 16 -1.22 46.91 -34.65
N ARG A 17 -0.16 47.72 -34.57
CA ARG A 17 1.22 47.19 -34.44
C ARG A 17 1.41 46.41 -33.15
N ARG A 18 0.96 46.93 -32.01
CA ARG A 18 1.01 46.23 -30.71
C ARG A 18 0.18 44.94 -30.72
N ALA A 19 -1.02 44.95 -31.28
CA ALA A 19 -1.85 43.76 -31.40
C ALA A 19 -1.21 42.67 -32.30
N ARG A 20 -0.51 43.07 -33.37
CA ARG A 20 0.25 42.14 -34.23
C ARG A 20 1.49 41.58 -33.52
N GLU A 21 2.18 42.39 -32.73
CA GLU A 21 3.32 41.97 -31.91
C GLU A 21 2.88 41.01 -30.79
N ASP A 22 1.80 41.32 -30.07
CA ASP A 22 1.23 40.45 -29.03
C ASP A 22 0.74 39.11 -29.59
N ARG A 23 0.11 39.11 -30.76
CA ARG A 23 -0.30 37.88 -31.47
C ARG A 23 0.91 37.04 -31.86
N ARG A 24 2.00 37.67 -32.33
CA ARG A 24 3.27 36.98 -32.66
C ARG A 24 3.96 36.43 -31.41
N ALA A 25 3.98 37.18 -30.32
CA ALA A 25 4.56 36.75 -29.05
C ALA A 25 3.77 35.58 -28.43
N ARG A 26 2.43 35.67 -28.40
CA ARG A 26 1.55 34.57 -27.96
C ARG A 26 1.74 33.33 -28.82
N ARG A 27 1.80 33.47 -30.16
CA ARG A 27 2.03 32.35 -31.08
C ARG A 27 3.41 31.71 -30.91
N ARG A 28 4.48 32.48 -30.67
CA ARG A 28 5.81 31.93 -30.35
C ARG A 28 5.82 31.21 -29.00
N ARG A 29 5.12 31.75 -27.98
CA ARG A 29 5.03 31.13 -26.66
C ARG A 29 4.21 29.83 -26.69
N THR A 30 3.07 29.80 -27.39
CA THR A 30 2.27 28.57 -27.55
C THR A 30 2.99 27.53 -28.41
N LEU A 31 3.68 27.93 -29.49
CA LEU A 31 4.52 27.01 -30.26
C LEU A 31 5.68 26.46 -29.42
N GLY A 32 6.34 27.30 -28.60
CA GLY A 32 7.41 26.86 -27.70
C GLY A 32 6.91 25.86 -26.65
N ILE A 33 5.73 26.09 -26.06
CA ILE A 33 5.11 25.17 -25.10
C ILE A 33 4.69 23.85 -25.78
N ALA A 34 4.10 23.91 -26.98
CA ALA A 34 3.69 22.72 -27.73
C ALA A 34 4.90 21.88 -28.16
N VAL A 35 5.96 22.50 -28.69
CA VAL A 35 7.21 21.81 -29.07
C VAL A 35 7.92 21.24 -27.83
N GLY A 36 7.94 21.97 -26.71
CA GLY A 36 8.48 21.48 -25.45
C GLY A 36 7.69 20.28 -24.91
N ALA A 37 6.35 20.33 -24.95
CA ALA A 37 5.51 19.22 -24.51
C ALA A 37 5.69 17.97 -25.39
N VAL A 38 5.80 18.12 -26.71
CA VAL A 38 6.09 17.02 -27.63
C VAL A 38 7.49 16.43 -27.39
N ALA A 39 8.50 17.27 -27.14
CA ALA A 39 9.84 16.80 -26.82
C ALA A 39 9.90 16.04 -25.49
N VAL A 40 9.21 16.52 -24.45
CA VAL A 40 9.09 15.81 -23.16
C VAL A 40 8.33 14.49 -23.32
N LEU A 41 7.22 14.47 -24.07
CA LEU A 41 6.47 13.24 -24.36
C LEU A 41 7.30 12.23 -25.18
N ALA A 42 8.14 12.70 -26.11
CA ALA A 42 9.04 11.83 -26.87
C ALA A 42 10.17 11.26 -25.99
N VAL A 43 10.72 12.04 -25.06
CA VAL A 43 11.73 11.56 -24.10
C VAL A 43 11.12 10.60 -23.08
N VAL A 44 9.93 10.88 -22.56
CA VAL A 44 9.18 9.98 -21.67
C VAL A 44 8.75 8.71 -22.42
N GLY A 45 8.32 8.81 -23.67
CA GLY A 45 7.97 7.67 -24.52
C GLY A 45 9.18 6.81 -24.92
N ALA A 46 10.34 7.43 -25.17
CA ALA A 46 11.59 6.72 -25.45
C ALA A 46 12.18 6.08 -24.18
N ALA A 47 12.06 6.73 -23.01
CA ALA A 47 12.41 6.15 -21.71
C ALA A 47 11.47 4.99 -21.35
N ALA A 48 10.16 5.14 -21.58
CA ALA A 48 9.17 4.08 -21.36
C ALA A 48 9.42 2.87 -22.26
N THR A 49 9.73 3.07 -23.55
CA THR A 49 10.02 1.97 -24.48
C THR A 49 11.38 1.31 -24.24
N THR A 50 12.41 2.06 -23.82
CA THR A 50 13.70 1.45 -23.42
C THR A 50 13.64 0.72 -22.08
N VAL A 51 12.80 1.15 -21.13
CA VAL A 51 12.51 0.40 -19.90
C VAL A 51 11.62 -0.82 -20.17
N LEU A 52 10.64 -0.72 -21.07
CA LEU A 52 9.77 -1.85 -21.43
C LEU A 52 10.47 -2.94 -22.25
N VAL A 53 11.45 -2.58 -23.10
CA VAL A 53 12.17 -3.56 -23.94
C VAL A 53 13.44 -4.11 -23.28
N ARG A 54 14.01 -3.42 -22.28
CA ARG A 54 15.09 -3.98 -21.42
C ARG A 54 14.60 -4.59 -20.10
N GLY A 55 13.31 -4.42 -19.77
CA GLY A 55 12.66 -4.96 -18.57
C GLY A 55 11.80 -6.21 -18.83
N GLY A 56 12.05 -6.94 -19.92
CA GLY A 56 11.40 -8.22 -20.23
C GLY A 56 11.74 -9.38 -19.29
N GLY A 57 12.20 -9.09 -18.08
CA GLY A 57 11.99 -9.96 -16.96
C GLY A 57 10.74 -9.47 -16.26
N GLU A 58 9.60 -10.10 -16.54
CA GLU A 58 8.62 -10.30 -15.49
C GLU A 58 9.42 -10.78 -14.28
N ALA A 59 9.65 -9.88 -13.31
CA ALA A 59 9.82 -10.30 -11.95
C ALA A 59 8.45 -10.87 -11.54
N ALA A 60 8.14 -12.07 -12.07
CA ALA A 60 7.43 -13.05 -11.30
C ALA A 60 8.18 -13.06 -9.97
N ALA A 61 7.56 -12.45 -8.95
CA ALA A 61 7.99 -12.64 -7.58
C ALA A 61 8.24 -14.15 -7.46
N PRO A 62 9.41 -14.57 -6.95
CA PRO A 62 9.65 -15.99 -6.81
C PRO A 62 8.47 -16.53 -6.02
N GLN A 63 7.70 -17.44 -6.63
CA GLN A 63 6.75 -18.29 -5.91
C GLN A 63 7.59 -19.29 -5.10
N GLY A 64 8.49 -18.76 -4.27
CA GLY A 64 9.16 -19.49 -3.22
C GLY A 64 8.09 -19.90 -2.25
N GLU A 65 8.09 -21.18 -1.90
CA GLU A 65 7.21 -21.75 -0.91
C GLU A 65 7.28 -20.91 0.37
N THR A 66 6.20 -20.17 0.67
CA THR A 66 6.08 -19.45 1.94
C THR A 66 6.08 -20.48 3.06
N ALA A 67 6.71 -20.17 4.19
CA ALA A 67 6.66 -21.09 5.33
C ALA A 67 5.22 -21.43 5.74
N PRO A 68 4.95 -22.62 6.30
CA PRO A 68 3.63 -23.03 6.71
C PRO A 68 2.90 -21.98 7.57
N LEU A 69 1.62 -21.78 7.25
CA LEU A 69 0.74 -20.83 7.94
C LEU A 69 -0.17 -21.56 8.92
N THR A 70 -0.30 -21.04 10.13
CA THR A 70 -1.26 -21.55 11.13
C THR A 70 -1.99 -20.40 11.79
N ARG A 71 -3.33 -20.42 11.73
CA ARG A 71 -4.17 -19.49 12.48
C ARG A 71 -4.28 -19.94 13.93
N GLN A 72 -4.04 -19.01 14.85
CA GLN A 72 -4.17 -19.23 16.28
C GLN A 72 -5.59 -18.90 16.78
N PRO A 73 -5.99 -19.40 17.96
CA PRO A 73 -7.31 -19.10 18.54
C PRO A 73 -7.56 -17.61 18.75
N ASP A 74 -6.52 -16.82 19.01
CA ASP A 74 -6.61 -15.37 19.19
C ASP A 74 -6.74 -14.58 17.87
N GLY A 75 -6.83 -15.29 16.74
CA GLY A 75 -6.96 -14.71 15.41
C GLY A 75 -5.63 -14.37 14.73
N SER A 76 -4.50 -14.40 15.45
CA SER A 76 -3.18 -14.19 14.85
C SER A 76 -2.82 -15.31 13.87
N VAL A 77 -1.91 -15.01 12.94
CA VAL A 77 -1.41 -15.98 11.95
C VAL A 77 0.09 -16.14 12.10
N VAL A 78 0.51 -17.37 12.36
CA VAL A 78 1.92 -17.74 12.48
C VAL A 78 2.42 -18.25 11.14
N MET A 79 3.56 -17.75 10.69
CA MET A 79 4.30 -18.21 9.52
C MET A 79 5.69 -18.67 9.97
N ALA A 80 5.93 -19.99 9.94
CA ALA A 80 7.21 -20.56 10.39
C ALA A 80 7.43 -21.98 9.84
N ARG A 81 8.69 -22.33 9.56
CA ARG A 81 9.07 -23.72 9.28
C ARG A 81 8.90 -24.59 10.54
N PRO A 82 8.64 -25.90 10.39
CA PRO A 82 8.62 -26.83 11.53
C PRO A 82 9.93 -26.75 12.32
N GLY A 83 9.83 -26.60 13.65
CA GLY A 83 10.98 -26.50 14.56
C GLY A 83 11.54 -25.10 14.77
N VAL A 84 11.17 -24.11 13.96
CA VAL A 84 11.60 -22.72 14.15
C VAL A 84 10.73 -22.05 15.21
N ILE A 85 11.30 -21.83 16.39
CA ILE A 85 10.60 -21.23 17.54
C ILE A 85 11.13 -19.84 17.93
N ALA A 86 12.32 -19.46 17.47
CA ALA A 86 12.98 -18.18 17.73
C ALA A 86 13.97 -17.87 16.59
N PRO A 87 14.34 -16.59 16.37
CA PRO A 87 13.70 -15.40 16.95
C PRO A 87 12.24 -15.24 16.50
N VAL A 88 11.44 -14.53 17.31
CA VAL A 88 10.01 -14.30 17.06
C VAL A 88 9.78 -12.85 16.61
N LEU A 89 9.35 -12.67 15.37
CA LEU A 89 8.93 -11.38 14.82
C LEU A 89 7.40 -11.24 14.94
N GLU A 90 6.94 -10.38 15.83
CA GLU A 90 5.53 -10.01 15.95
C GLU A 90 5.24 -8.74 15.14
N ILE A 91 4.18 -8.78 14.34
CA ILE A 91 3.78 -7.68 13.45
C ILE A 91 2.35 -7.27 13.79
N TYR A 92 2.17 -6.06 14.28
CA TYR A 92 0.87 -5.47 14.55
C TYR A 92 0.58 -4.41 13.49
N GLU A 93 -0.53 -4.62 12.80
CA GLU A 93 -0.90 -3.85 11.61
C GLU A 93 -2.41 -3.67 11.50
N ASP A 94 -2.79 -2.69 10.70
CA ASP A 94 -4.17 -2.39 10.34
C ASP A 94 -4.23 -2.25 8.81
N PHE A 95 -5.13 -2.98 8.16
CA PHE A 95 -5.26 -2.99 6.70
C PHE A 95 -5.65 -1.64 6.10
N GLN A 96 -6.17 -0.69 6.88
CA GLN A 96 -6.46 0.67 6.43
C GLN A 96 -5.29 1.64 6.69
N CYS A 97 -4.24 1.23 7.41
CA CYS A 97 -3.13 2.11 7.78
C CYS A 97 -2.13 2.30 6.62
N PRO A 98 -1.89 3.53 6.15
CA PRO A 98 -0.94 3.81 5.07
C PRO A 98 0.50 3.46 5.43
N ALA A 99 0.89 3.61 6.69
CA ALA A 99 2.23 3.24 7.16
C ALA A 99 2.43 1.72 7.17
N CYS A 100 1.38 0.93 7.43
CA CYS A 100 1.44 -0.53 7.31
C CYS A 100 1.62 -0.95 5.86
N LYS A 101 0.87 -0.34 4.95
CA LYS A 101 1.06 -0.56 3.51
C LYS A 101 2.48 -0.23 3.08
N ALA A 102 3.03 0.91 3.49
CA ALA A 102 4.39 1.31 3.16
C ALA A 102 5.44 0.33 3.73
N MET A 103 5.19 -0.26 4.90
CA MET A 103 6.04 -1.29 5.48
C MET A 103 5.96 -2.59 4.68
N GLU A 104 4.77 -3.08 4.36
CA GLU A 104 4.57 -4.27 3.55
C GLU A 104 5.20 -4.14 2.14
N ASP A 105 5.03 -2.99 1.50
CA ASP A 105 5.65 -2.68 0.21
C ASP A 105 7.19 -2.67 0.29
N ALA A 106 7.77 -2.27 1.43
CA ALA A 106 9.22 -2.14 1.61
C ALA A 106 9.90 -3.43 2.11
N THR A 107 9.30 -4.14 3.08
CA THR A 107 9.93 -5.25 3.80
C THR A 107 9.10 -6.52 3.85
N GLY A 108 7.83 -6.51 3.40
CA GLY A 108 6.95 -7.68 3.41
C GLY A 108 7.53 -8.91 2.70
N ALA A 109 8.18 -8.71 1.55
CA ALA A 109 8.89 -9.78 0.83
C ALA A 109 10.07 -10.35 1.63
N THR A 110 10.80 -9.52 2.37
CA THR A 110 11.94 -9.94 3.20
C THR A 110 11.46 -10.72 4.42
N ILE A 111 10.36 -10.30 5.06
CA ILE A 111 9.72 -11.02 6.17
C ILE A 111 9.36 -12.46 5.73
N LYS A 112 8.69 -12.58 4.57
CA LYS A 112 8.29 -13.88 4.01
C LYS A 112 9.49 -14.77 3.69
N GLN A 113 10.52 -14.19 3.10
CA GLN A 113 11.75 -14.91 2.78
C GLN A 113 12.46 -15.43 4.03
N LEU A 114 12.65 -14.59 5.05
CA LEU A 114 13.30 -15.01 6.29
C LEU A 114 12.55 -16.15 6.99
N ALA A 115 11.21 -16.10 6.97
CA ALA A 115 10.40 -17.19 7.50
C ALA A 115 10.55 -18.48 6.69
N ALA A 116 10.58 -18.37 5.35
CA ALA A 116 10.76 -19.48 4.43
C ALA A 116 12.16 -20.11 4.52
N GLU A 117 13.19 -19.33 4.84
CA GLU A 117 14.55 -19.79 5.12
C GLU A 117 14.62 -20.50 6.49
N GLY A 118 13.71 -20.15 7.40
CA GLY A 118 13.67 -20.67 8.77
C GLY A 118 14.46 -19.83 9.76
N GLU A 119 14.83 -18.60 9.37
CA GLU A 119 15.59 -17.66 10.18
C GLU A 119 14.73 -16.95 11.23
N VAL A 120 13.40 -16.94 11.06
CA VAL A 120 12.49 -16.25 11.98
C VAL A 120 11.12 -16.93 11.99
N LYS A 121 10.49 -16.95 13.16
CA LYS A 121 9.07 -17.23 13.31
C LYS A 121 8.30 -15.92 13.23
N VAL A 122 7.42 -15.75 12.25
CA VAL A 122 6.61 -14.54 12.11
C VAL A 122 5.23 -14.75 12.70
N VAL A 123 4.74 -13.78 13.46
CA VAL A 123 3.39 -13.75 14.03
C VAL A 123 2.70 -12.47 13.60
N TYR A 124 1.81 -12.58 12.63
CA TYR A 124 0.95 -11.48 12.21
C TYR A 124 -0.22 -11.33 13.18
N ARG A 125 -0.41 -10.10 13.67
CA ARG A 125 -1.43 -9.71 14.65
C ARG A 125 -2.24 -8.53 14.12
N PRO A 126 -3.04 -8.74 13.06
CA PRO A 126 -3.90 -7.69 12.53
C PRO A 126 -4.92 -7.27 13.60
N PHE A 127 -5.12 -5.97 13.76
CA PHE A 127 -6.14 -5.39 14.63
C PHE A 127 -6.68 -4.10 13.99
N SER A 128 -7.63 -3.43 14.67
CA SER A 128 -8.16 -2.16 14.19
C SER A 128 -7.64 -1.03 15.08
N LEU A 129 -6.66 -0.29 14.56
CA LEU A 129 -6.17 0.96 15.15
C LEU A 129 -7.26 2.04 15.07
N PHE A 130 -8.02 2.04 13.98
CA PHE A 130 -8.98 3.10 13.67
C PHE A 130 -10.40 2.84 14.19
N ARG A 131 -10.65 1.76 14.94
CA ARG A 131 -12.00 1.38 15.41
C ARG A 131 -12.78 2.46 16.15
N ALA A 132 -12.08 3.40 16.80
CA ALA A 132 -12.68 4.48 17.57
C ALA A 132 -12.78 5.81 16.80
N LEU A 133 -12.40 5.82 15.52
CA LEU A 133 -12.46 7.00 14.66
C LEU A 133 -13.80 7.08 13.90
N PRO A 134 -14.15 8.24 13.32
CA PRO A 134 -15.33 8.37 12.46
C PRO A 134 -15.26 7.52 11.19
N GLU A 135 -16.39 7.34 10.52
CA GLU A 135 -16.43 6.81 9.16
C GLU A 135 -15.73 7.79 8.17
N PRO A 136 -15.14 7.28 7.06
CA PRO A 136 -15.15 5.88 6.63
C PRO A 136 -14.03 5.01 7.21
N ILE A 137 -13.03 5.61 7.86
CA ILE A 137 -11.80 4.90 8.22
C ILE A 137 -12.02 3.77 9.24
N SER A 138 -12.89 3.96 10.23
CA SER A 138 -13.20 2.91 11.21
C SER A 138 -13.91 1.72 10.59
N GLY A 139 -14.93 1.97 9.78
CA GLY A 139 -15.65 0.95 9.03
C GLY A 139 -14.74 0.17 8.08
N ASN A 140 -13.89 0.86 7.32
CA ASN A 140 -12.92 0.23 6.41
C ASN A 140 -11.98 -0.73 7.18
N SER A 141 -11.37 -0.23 8.26
CA SER A 141 -10.45 -1.02 9.11
C SER A 141 -11.14 -2.27 9.70
N LEU A 142 -12.34 -2.10 10.27
CA LEU A 142 -13.09 -3.20 10.89
C LEU A 142 -13.55 -4.25 9.87
N ARG A 143 -14.03 -3.83 8.69
CA ARG A 143 -14.45 -4.76 7.62
C ARG A 143 -13.27 -5.55 7.07
N ALA A 144 -12.14 -4.90 6.82
CA ALA A 144 -10.92 -5.55 6.35
C ALA A 144 -10.40 -6.58 7.38
N LEU A 145 -10.37 -6.22 8.67
CA LEU A 145 -9.99 -7.13 9.74
C LEU A 145 -10.95 -8.33 9.86
N ASN A 146 -12.27 -8.09 9.78
CA ASN A 146 -13.27 -9.17 9.79
C ASN A 146 -13.01 -10.16 8.64
N ALA A 147 -12.82 -9.66 7.42
CA ALA A 147 -12.57 -10.51 6.27
C ALA A 147 -11.24 -11.28 6.38
N SER A 148 -10.19 -10.62 6.88
CA SER A 148 -8.91 -11.28 7.18
C SER A 148 -9.06 -12.43 8.17
N LEU A 149 -9.91 -12.31 9.19
CA LEU A 149 -10.22 -13.37 10.15
C LEU A 149 -11.09 -14.49 9.56
N CYS A 150 -11.89 -14.20 8.52
CA CYS A 150 -12.67 -15.19 7.79
C CYS A 150 -11.83 -16.02 6.82
N ALA A 151 -10.71 -15.50 6.33
CA ALA A 151 -9.88 -16.21 5.37
C ALA A 151 -9.20 -17.45 5.98
N PRO A 152 -9.18 -18.59 5.25
CA PRO A 152 -8.53 -19.81 5.71
C PRO A 152 -7.01 -19.61 5.79
N ALA A 153 -6.36 -20.30 6.72
CA ALA A 153 -4.95 -20.04 7.07
C ALA A 153 -3.99 -20.23 5.88
N ASP A 154 -4.21 -21.25 5.05
CA ASP A 154 -3.41 -21.58 3.88
C ASP A 154 -3.53 -20.56 2.73
N LYS A 155 -4.59 -19.73 2.73
CA LYS A 155 -4.78 -18.62 1.77
C LYS A 155 -4.60 -17.25 2.39
N TRP A 156 -4.40 -17.18 3.70
CA TRP A 156 -4.44 -15.92 4.44
C TRP A 156 -3.37 -14.94 3.97
N LEU A 157 -2.15 -15.40 3.73
CA LEU A 157 -1.06 -14.50 3.32
C LEU A 157 -1.29 -13.88 1.93
N ALA A 158 -1.82 -14.66 0.99
CA ALA A 158 -2.21 -14.12 -0.32
C ALA A 158 -3.37 -13.12 -0.19
N TYR A 159 -4.33 -13.39 0.69
CA TYR A 159 -5.43 -12.47 0.95
C TYR A 159 -4.98 -11.20 1.68
N HIS A 160 -4.08 -11.33 2.64
CA HIS A 160 -3.41 -10.22 3.34
C HIS A 160 -2.74 -9.27 2.35
N ASP A 161 -1.92 -9.80 1.44
CA ASP A 161 -1.27 -9.01 0.40
C ASP A 161 -2.29 -8.32 -0.50
N ARG A 162 -3.36 -9.03 -0.84
CA ARG A 162 -4.45 -8.48 -1.64
C ARG A 162 -5.17 -7.33 -0.93
N LEU A 163 -5.40 -7.40 0.37
CA LEU A 163 -6.01 -6.32 1.16
C LEU A 163 -5.14 -5.07 1.15
N PHE A 164 -3.81 -5.20 1.31
CA PHE A 164 -2.90 -4.05 1.23
C PHE A 164 -2.73 -3.50 -0.19
N ALA A 165 -2.80 -4.35 -1.22
CA ALA A 165 -2.77 -3.92 -2.61
C ALA A 165 -3.99 -3.06 -2.98
N GLU A 166 -5.15 -3.33 -2.37
CA GLU A 166 -6.41 -2.64 -2.62
C GLU A 166 -6.73 -1.55 -1.58
N GLN A 167 -5.77 -1.22 -0.70
CA GLN A 167 -5.94 -0.17 0.29
C GLN A 167 -6.19 1.18 -0.38
N GLY A 168 -7.40 1.71 -0.21
CA GLY A 168 -7.79 3.05 -0.63
C GLY A 168 -7.39 4.13 0.39
N PRO A 169 -7.55 5.42 0.03
CA PRO A 169 -7.29 6.52 0.95
C PRO A 169 -8.22 6.47 2.17
N GLU A 170 -7.70 6.88 3.33
CA GLU A 170 -8.43 6.86 4.61
C GLU A 170 -9.73 7.68 4.61
N THR A 171 -9.83 8.65 3.69
CA THR A 171 -10.99 9.55 3.55
C THR A 171 -12.08 9.01 2.64
N ALA A 172 -11.86 7.87 1.96
CA ALA A 172 -12.81 7.27 1.07
C ALA A 172 -13.37 5.96 1.65
N ARG A 173 -14.65 5.70 1.35
CA ARG A 173 -15.25 4.40 1.62
C ARG A 173 -14.59 3.34 0.74
N GLY A 174 -14.16 2.24 1.35
CA GLY A 174 -13.51 1.11 0.70
C GLY A 174 -13.71 -0.16 1.51
N PHE A 175 -13.04 -1.26 1.14
CA PHE A 175 -13.20 -2.55 1.82
C PHE A 175 -14.68 -2.92 2.01
N GLU A 176 -15.51 -2.69 1.00
CA GLU A 176 -16.91 -3.10 1.04
C GLU A 176 -17.00 -4.63 0.99
N ASN A 177 -18.03 -5.21 1.60
CA ASN A 177 -18.14 -6.67 1.69
C ASN A 177 -18.09 -7.35 0.32
N ALA A 178 -18.69 -6.73 -0.71
CA ALA A 178 -18.65 -7.25 -2.08
C ALA A 178 -17.22 -7.30 -2.63
N ASP A 179 -16.42 -6.25 -2.42
CA ASP A 179 -15.03 -6.16 -2.86
C ASP A 179 -14.17 -7.17 -2.10
N LEU A 180 -14.30 -7.21 -0.76
CA LEU A 180 -13.60 -8.16 0.10
C LEU A 180 -13.81 -9.62 -0.33
N ILE A 181 -15.05 -9.97 -0.69
CA ILE A 181 -15.41 -11.30 -1.21
C ILE A 181 -14.81 -11.54 -2.58
N ALA A 182 -14.90 -10.56 -3.49
CA ALA A 182 -14.34 -10.67 -4.84
C ALA A 182 -12.82 -10.85 -4.82
N TRP A 183 -12.13 -10.10 -3.96
CA TRP A 183 -10.69 -10.21 -3.73
C TRP A 183 -10.30 -11.57 -3.14
N GLY A 184 -11.12 -12.12 -2.24
CA GLY A 184 -10.92 -13.47 -1.72
C GLY A 184 -10.95 -14.51 -2.83
N ARG A 185 -11.92 -14.40 -3.76
CA ARG A 185 -12.01 -15.31 -4.92
C ARG A 185 -10.80 -15.21 -5.84
N GLN A 186 -10.28 -14.00 -6.06
CA GLN A 186 -9.09 -13.77 -6.90
C GLN A 186 -7.84 -14.47 -6.34
N VAL A 187 -7.75 -14.64 -5.02
CA VAL A 187 -6.65 -15.38 -4.37
C VAL A 187 -7.01 -16.84 -4.03
N GLY A 188 -8.10 -17.35 -4.61
CA GLY A 188 -8.50 -18.75 -4.52
C GLY A 188 -9.37 -19.13 -3.31
N ILE A 189 -9.90 -18.17 -2.56
CA ILE A 189 -10.90 -18.42 -1.50
C ILE A 189 -12.29 -18.50 -2.15
N THR A 190 -12.68 -19.70 -2.54
CA THR A 190 -13.90 -19.95 -3.35
C THR A 190 -15.07 -20.55 -2.58
N GLY A 191 -14.90 -20.92 -1.31
CA GLY A 191 -15.93 -21.53 -0.47
C GLY A 191 -17.04 -20.56 -0.03
N GLY A 192 -18.28 -21.05 0.05
CA GLY A 192 -19.46 -20.27 0.48
C GLY A 192 -19.40 -19.76 1.93
N ASP A 193 -18.64 -20.45 2.79
CA ASP A 193 -18.45 -20.08 4.19
C ASP A 193 -17.71 -18.74 4.36
N PHE A 194 -16.79 -18.43 3.44
CA PHE A 194 -16.05 -17.18 3.48
C PHE A 194 -16.96 -15.98 3.26
N ALA A 195 -17.77 -16.01 2.20
CA ALA A 195 -18.69 -14.92 1.88
C ALA A 195 -19.69 -14.67 3.02
N SER A 196 -20.27 -15.75 3.55
CA SER A 196 -21.21 -15.68 4.68
C SER A 196 -20.55 -15.12 5.94
N CYS A 197 -19.30 -15.51 6.22
CA CYS A 197 -18.51 -14.99 7.34
C CYS A 197 -18.22 -13.49 7.19
N VAL A 198 -17.84 -13.03 5.99
CA VAL A 198 -17.56 -11.63 5.70
C VAL A 198 -18.81 -10.77 5.91
N THR A 199 -19.96 -11.18 5.37
CA THR A 199 -21.20 -10.40 5.48
C THR A 199 -21.84 -10.46 6.86
N GLY A 200 -21.69 -11.58 7.55
CA GLY A 200 -22.37 -11.83 8.84
C GLY A 200 -21.72 -11.18 10.05
N GLY A 201 -20.55 -10.54 9.89
CA GLY A 201 -19.79 -9.98 11.02
C GLY A 201 -19.37 -11.05 12.05
N ALA A 202 -19.25 -12.31 11.60
CA ALA A 202 -19.10 -13.48 12.46
C ALA A 202 -17.83 -13.46 13.35
N ARG A 203 -16.89 -12.54 13.07
CA ARG A 203 -15.59 -12.45 13.75
C ARG A 203 -15.54 -11.36 14.81
N LYS A 204 -16.67 -10.75 15.21
CA LYS A 204 -16.70 -9.67 16.22
C LYS A 204 -15.92 -10.00 17.50
N ALA A 205 -16.12 -11.18 18.08
CA ALA A 205 -15.41 -11.58 19.30
C ALA A 205 -13.88 -11.65 19.11
N GLN A 206 -13.44 -12.14 17.94
CA GLN A 206 -12.01 -12.21 17.61
C GLN A 206 -11.42 -10.81 17.31
N ILE A 207 -12.21 -9.91 16.72
CA ILE A 207 -11.84 -8.50 16.56
C ILE A 207 -11.63 -7.85 17.92
N ASP A 208 -12.56 -8.02 18.85
CA ASP A 208 -12.45 -7.47 20.20
C ASP A 208 -11.21 -8.05 20.91
N GLN A 209 -10.98 -9.36 20.81
CA GLN A 209 -9.79 -10.02 21.37
C GLN A 209 -8.47 -9.50 20.79
N ALA A 210 -8.39 -9.30 19.47
CA ALA A 210 -7.19 -8.78 18.80
C ALA A 210 -6.90 -7.33 19.26
N ASN A 211 -7.93 -6.50 19.33
CA ASN A 211 -7.84 -5.13 19.81
C ASN A 211 -7.41 -5.04 21.28
N ASP A 212 -7.96 -5.91 22.13
CA ASP A 212 -7.58 -5.98 23.54
C ASP A 212 -6.15 -6.51 23.72
N HIS A 213 -5.73 -7.47 22.90
CA HIS A 213 -4.36 -7.96 22.90
C HIS A 213 -3.37 -6.84 22.55
N ALA A 214 -3.62 -6.08 21.48
CA ALA A 214 -2.83 -4.91 21.13
C ALA A 214 -2.82 -3.88 22.26
N ALA A 215 -3.99 -3.62 22.88
CA ALA A 215 -4.12 -2.66 23.96
C ALA A 215 -3.28 -3.02 25.20
N ARG A 216 -3.35 -4.28 25.65
CA ARG A 216 -2.61 -4.82 26.81
C ARG A 216 -1.11 -4.84 26.59
N ASN A 217 -0.66 -5.07 25.35
CA ASN A 217 0.76 -5.05 24.98
C ASN A 217 1.28 -3.63 24.66
N GLY A 218 0.51 -2.58 24.95
CA GLY A 218 0.95 -1.20 24.77
C GLY A 218 1.08 -0.75 23.32
N VAL A 219 0.51 -1.49 22.37
CA VAL A 219 0.50 -1.10 20.95
C VAL A 219 -0.48 0.06 20.79
N ARG A 220 0.03 1.21 20.30
CA ARG A 220 -0.71 2.48 20.15
C ARG A 220 -0.54 3.11 18.77
N SER A 221 0.26 2.50 17.91
CA SER A 221 0.56 2.96 16.56
C SER A 221 0.82 1.75 15.68
N THR A 222 0.58 1.87 14.38
CA THR A 222 0.94 0.86 13.40
C THR A 222 1.79 1.47 12.28
N PRO A 223 2.66 0.68 11.62
CA PRO A 223 3.03 -0.68 11.99
C PRO A 223 3.81 -0.68 13.31
N TRP A 224 3.64 -1.73 14.12
CA TRP A 224 4.47 -1.98 15.29
C TRP A 224 5.06 -3.38 15.14
N LEU A 225 6.38 -3.45 15.02
CA LEU A 225 7.11 -4.70 14.89
C LEU A 225 7.95 -4.89 16.15
N ALA A 226 7.98 -6.10 16.68
CA ALA A 226 8.89 -6.48 17.74
C ALA A 226 9.57 -7.81 17.44
N LEU A 227 10.86 -7.87 17.74
CA LEU A 227 11.68 -9.06 17.63
C LEU A 227 12.05 -9.52 19.05
N ASP A 228 11.60 -10.71 19.43
CA ASP A 228 11.69 -11.26 20.79
C ASP A 228 11.17 -10.28 21.86
N GLY A 229 10.02 -9.67 21.57
CA GLY A 229 9.37 -8.71 22.46
C GLY A 229 10.00 -7.31 22.49
N ARG A 230 11.11 -7.08 21.77
CA ARG A 230 11.74 -5.76 21.66
C ARG A 230 11.30 -5.06 20.39
N LYS A 231 10.72 -3.86 20.53
CA LYS A 231 10.28 -3.05 19.39
C LYS A 231 11.45 -2.77 18.45
N LEU A 232 11.24 -2.97 17.15
CA LEU A 232 12.22 -2.65 16.12
C LEU A 232 12.29 -1.15 15.85
N GLU A 233 13.50 -0.69 15.58
CA GLU A 233 13.76 0.66 15.10
C GLU A 233 13.29 0.86 13.66
N ARG A 234 13.04 2.12 13.29
CA ARG A 234 12.45 2.47 12.00
C ARG A 234 13.21 1.90 10.80
N ASP A 235 14.54 1.89 10.83
CA ASP A 235 15.34 1.33 9.74
C ASP A 235 15.03 -0.16 9.53
N ALA A 236 15.02 -0.97 10.59
CA ALA A 236 14.68 -2.38 10.52
C ALA A 236 13.23 -2.66 10.10
N VAL A 237 12.32 -1.70 10.27
CA VAL A 237 10.92 -1.84 9.84
C VAL A 237 10.77 -1.56 8.34
N TYR A 238 11.47 -0.55 7.80
CA TYR A 238 11.24 -0.04 6.45
C TYR A 238 12.37 -0.33 5.45
N THR A 239 13.42 -1.07 5.84
CA THR A 239 14.48 -1.48 4.92
C THR A 239 14.73 -2.99 4.99
N PRO A 240 14.85 -3.68 3.84
CA PRO A 240 15.21 -5.10 3.81
C PRO A 240 16.52 -5.41 4.55
N GLY A 241 17.54 -4.56 4.38
CA GLY A 241 18.85 -4.74 5.01
C GLY A 241 18.78 -4.62 6.54
N GLY A 242 18.12 -3.59 7.06
CA GLY A 242 17.97 -3.39 8.50
C GLY A 242 17.20 -4.53 9.17
N LEU A 243 16.17 -5.07 8.49
CA LEU A 243 15.41 -6.21 9.00
C LEU A 243 16.28 -7.47 9.10
N ARG A 244 17.03 -7.81 8.04
CA ARG A 244 17.93 -8.98 8.04
C ARG A 244 18.96 -8.88 9.14
N GLU A 245 19.61 -7.72 9.27
CA GLU A 245 20.61 -7.50 10.31
C GLU A 245 19.99 -7.63 11.72
N ALA A 246 18.76 -7.16 11.92
CA ALA A 246 18.06 -7.33 13.19
C ALA A 246 17.81 -8.81 13.53
N VAL A 247 17.34 -9.61 12.55
CA VAL A 247 17.11 -11.05 12.72
C VAL A 247 18.42 -11.80 12.97
N GLU A 248 19.46 -11.53 12.17
CA GLU A 248 20.78 -12.15 12.33
C GLU A 248 21.42 -11.85 13.69
N ARG A 249 21.20 -10.65 14.25
CA ARG A 249 21.67 -10.31 15.60
C ARG A 249 20.87 -11.00 16.70
N ALA A 250 19.58 -11.26 16.49
CA ALA A 250 18.74 -11.94 17.47
C ALA A 250 18.93 -13.46 17.49
N ALA A 251 19.39 -14.05 16.38
CA ALA A 251 19.67 -15.48 16.27
C ALA A 251 20.99 -15.92 16.96
N ARG A 252 21.79 -14.98 17.47
CA ARG A 252 23.07 -15.22 18.17
C ARG A 252 22.89 -15.24 19.67
#